data_AF-A0A438GJ12-F1
#
_entry.id   AF-A0A438GJ12-F1
#
_cell.length_a   1.000
_cell.length_b   1.000
_cell.length_c   1.000
_cell.angle_alpha   90.00
_cell.angle_beta   90.00
_cell.angle_gamma   90.00
#
_symmetry.space_group_name_H-M   'P 1'
#
loop_
_entity.id
_entity.type
_entity.pdbx_description
1 polymer ?
#
loop_
_entity_poly.entity_id
_entity_poly.type
_entity_poly.pdbx_seq_one_letter_code
_entity_poly.pdbx_strand_id
1 'polypeptide(L)'
;MSMSKNAWVSEVWNPVGDGIGWTPLFARAFNDWEIDLVERLLQKIQAFRVQREEEDRVIWTASKDGAFSVRSLYSMMELGGLSMFPSERIWRARVPPKVAFFAWEASWGKVLTQEQLQRRGFSLANRCFLCLSEEETVDHLLLHCIKTRVLWNLLFSLFGISWTLSGTVKTTLLGWNGGFMGKRRKKAWQMAPLCIFWSVWKERNRLAFGDEDLSLQRLNNLWFWVRGSLAESHSSLVSFVDWIGS
;
A
#
# COMPACT_ATOMS: atom_id res chain seq x y z
N MET A 1 5.80 6.35 33.86
CA MET A 1 6.74 7.27 33.18
C MET A 1 7.95 7.46 34.10
N SER A 2 9.16 7.25 33.59
CA SER A 2 10.41 7.43 34.35
C SER A 2 10.60 8.91 34.72
N MET A 3 11.12 9.20 35.93
CA MET A 3 11.54 10.56 36.31
C MET A 3 12.79 11.00 35.57
N SER A 4 13.66 10.05 35.24
CA SER A 4 14.96 10.31 34.63
C SER A 4 14.95 9.85 33.18
N LYS A 5 14.26 10.63 32.32
CA LYS A 5 14.08 10.28 30.89
C LYS A 5 15.38 10.23 30.09
N ASN A 6 16.42 10.90 30.58
CA ASN A 6 17.74 10.97 29.95
C ASN A 6 18.81 10.21 30.75
N ALA A 7 18.40 9.43 31.76
CA ALA A 7 19.37 8.68 32.56
C ALA A 7 19.97 7.54 31.76
N TRP A 8 21.27 7.37 31.94
CA TRP A 8 22.02 6.26 31.39
C TRP A 8 21.91 5.01 32.30
N VAL A 9 22.18 3.83 31.75
CA VAL A 9 22.00 2.55 32.47
C VAL A 9 22.89 2.49 33.72
N SER A 10 24.11 2.97 33.59
CA SER A 10 25.09 3.12 34.68
C SER A 10 24.61 3.99 35.85
N GLU A 11 23.72 4.96 35.62
CA GLU A 11 23.18 5.87 36.64
C GLU A 11 22.02 5.24 37.42
N VAL A 12 21.34 4.25 36.84
CA VAL A 12 20.15 3.60 37.43
C VAL A 12 20.51 2.26 38.11
N TRP A 13 21.74 1.79 37.92
CA TRP A 13 22.30 0.59 38.53
C TRP A 13 23.11 0.92 39.78
N ASN A 14 22.65 0.47 40.96
CA ASN A 14 23.32 0.72 42.22
C ASN A 14 24.15 -0.51 42.67
N PRO A 15 25.49 -0.39 42.82
CA PRO A 15 26.33 -1.45 43.34
C PRO A 15 26.63 -1.31 44.84
N VAL A 16 26.17 -0.26 45.51
CA VAL A 16 26.53 0.04 46.90
C VAL A 16 25.34 -0.28 47.82
N GLY A 17 25.42 -1.45 48.45
CA GLY A 17 24.46 -1.99 49.42
C GLY A 17 24.32 -3.51 49.26
N ASP A 18 23.80 -4.21 50.28
CA ASP A 18 23.60 -5.67 50.33
C ASP A 18 22.72 -6.26 49.20
N GLY A 19 22.24 -5.43 48.27
CA GLY A 19 21.56 -5.85 47.05
C GLY A 19 22.23 -5.24 45.82
N ILE A 20 22.94 -6.07 45.04
CA ILE A 20 23.30 -5.77 43.66
C ILE A 20 21.99 -5.63 42.87
N GLY A 21 21.61 -4.44 42.41
CA GLY A 21 20.29 -4.29 41.79
C GLY A 21 20.00 -3.00 41.02
N TRP A 22 18.94 -3.09 40.20
CA TRP A 22 18.36 -1.96 39.48
C TRP A 22 17.49 -1.12 40.41
N THR A 23 17.69 0.20 40.42
CA THR A 23 16.86 1.15 41.19
C THR A 23 16.18 2.17 40.26
N PRO A 24 15.22 1.75 39.41
CA PRO A 24 14.50 2.65 38.54
C PRO A 24 13.57 3.58 39.33
N LEU A 25 13.66 4.89 39.05
CA LEU A 25 12.80 5.92 39.66
C LEU A 25 11.59 6.20 38.78
N PHE A 26 10.39 6.01 39.34
CA PHE A 26 9.11 6.23 38.65
C PHE A 26 8.47 7.54 39.10
N ALA A 27 7.91 8.30 38.15
CA ALA A 27 7.35 9.64 38.41
C ALA A 27 6.04 9.63 39.20
N ARG A 28 5.42 8.46 39.38
CA ARG A 28 4.20 8.28 40.16
C ARG A 28 4.12 6.86 40.70
N ALA A 29 3.26 6.66 41.69
CA ALA A 29 2.82 5.33 42.08
C ALA A 29 2.10 4.61 40.93
N PHE A 30 2.18 3.28 40.92
CA PHE A 30 1.54 2.43 39.93
C PHE A 30 0.09 2.16 40.28
N ASN A 31 -0.76 1.98 39.26
CA ASN A 31 -2.08 1.42 39.47
C ASN A 31 -2.00 -0.12 39.52
N ASP A 32 -3.00 -0.78 40.09
CA ASP A 32 -3.03 -2.25 40.26
C ASP A 32 -2.79 -3.02 38.95
N TRP A 33 -3.37 -2.55 37.84
CA TRP A 33 -3.21 -3.19 36.52
C TRP A 33 -1.80 -3.01 35.91
N GLU A 34 -0.97 -2.12 36.45
CA GLU A 34 0.41 -1.89 35.97
C GLU A 34 1.42 -2.73 36.75
N ILE A 35 1.05 -3.27 37.93
CA ILE A 35 1.98 -4.00 38.82
C ILE A 35 2.61 -5.21 38.12
N ASP A 36 1.81 -6.02 37.42
CA ASP A 36 2.31 -7.19 36.69
C ASP A 36 3.29 -6.81 35.56
N LEU A 37 3.07 -5.68 34.89
CA LEU A 37 3.98 -5.17 33.85
C LEU A 37 5.31 -4.72 34.46
N VAL A 38 5.25 -4.06 35.63
CA VAL A 38 6.43 -3.59 36.36
C VAL A 38 7.23 -4.77 36.89
N GLU A 39 6.57 -5.78 37.46
CA GLU A 39 7.24 -6.99 37.95
C GLU A 39 7.98 -7.71 36.82
N ARG A 40 7.32 -7.93 35.68
CA ARG A 40 7.96 -8.53 34.50
C ARG A 40 9.14 -7.71 33.98
N LEU A 41 9.04 -6.38 34.02
CA LEU A 41 10.14 -5.49 33.65
C LEU A 41 11.33 -5.68 34.61
N LEU A 42 11.08 -5.63 35.93
CA LEU A 42 12.10 -5.78 36.97
C LEU A 42 12.80 -7.13 36.89
N GLN A 43 12.05 -8.22 36.73
CA GLN A 43 12.63 -9.56 36.51
C GLN A 43 13.52 -9.60 35.26
N LYS A 44 13.08 -8.98 34.17
CA LYS A 44 13.83 -8.95 32.92
C LYS A 44 15.13 -8.17 33.04
N ILE A 45 15.13 -7.00 33.70
CA ILE A 45 16.34 -6.20 33.88
C ILE A 45 17.29 -6.83 34.90
N GLN A 46 16.78 -7.42 35.98
CA GLN A 46 17.60 -8.10 37.00
C GLN A 46 18.45 -9.25 36.45
N ALA A 47 18.05 -9.87 35.34
CA ALA A 47 18.84 -10.87 34.65
C ALA A 47 20.15 -10.31 34.03
N PHE A 48 20.27 -8.99 33.85
CA PHE A 48 21.43 -8.33 33.28
C PHE A 48 22.29 -7.67 34.37
N ARG A 49 23.59 -7.95 34.34
CA ARG A 49 24.60 -7.23 35.14
C ARG A 49 25.29 -6.18 34.28
N VAL A 50 25.31 -4.94 34.75
CA VAL A 50 25.94 -3.81 34.05
C VAL A 50 27.46 -3.87 34.25
N GLN A 51 28.23 -3.79 33.15
CA GLN A 51 29.69 -3.62 33.18
C GLN A 51 30.00 -2.14 33.26
N ARG A 52 30.81 -1.71 34.24
CA ARG A 52 31.10 -0.28 34.48
C ARG A 52 32.31 0.23 33.71
N GLU A 53 33.11 -0.69 33.19
CA GLU A 53 34.32 -0.37 32.43
C GLU A 53 34.00 0.15 31.02
N GLU A 54 32.76 -0.05 30.54
CA GLU A 54 32.29 0.44 29.26
C GLU A 54 31.30 1.60 29.42
N GLU A 55 31.44 2.62 28.56
CA GLU A 55 30.45 3.70 28.47
C GLU A 55 29.14 3.18 27.86
N ASP A 56 28.02 3.68 28.36
CA ASP A 56 26.70 3.32 27.85
C ASP A 56 26.53 3.77 26.39
N ARG A 57 25.96 2.88 25.56
CA ARG A 57 25.70 3.14 24.14
C ARG A 57 24.27 2.81 23.78
N VAL A 58 23.63 3.68 23.02
CA VAL A 58 22.34 3.39 22.39
C VAL A 58 22.60 2.54 21.15
N ILE A 59 22.20 1.26 21.20
CA ILE A 59 22.39 0.31 20.10
C ILE A 59 21.06 0.04 19.41
N TRP A 60 21.02 0.27 18.10
CA TRP A 60 19.90 -0.07 17.25
C TRP A 60 19.95 -1.56 16.88
N THR A 61 19.10 -2.37 17.50
CA THR A 61 19.12 -3.85 17.36
C THR A 61 18.73 -4.36 15.97
N ALA A 62 18.17 -3.52 15.10
CA ALA A 62 17.85 -3.89 13.72
C ALA A 62 19.04 -3.77 12.75
N SER A 63 20.19 -3.25 13.19
CA SER A 63 21.38 -3.14 12.36
C SER A 63 22.54 -3.92 12.97
N LYS A 64 23.36 -4.52 12.12
CA LYS A 64 24.55 -5.31 12.56
C LYS A 64 25.64 -4.43 13.15
N ASP A 65 25.71 -3.17 12.74
CA ASP A 65 26.66 -2.17 13.25
C ASP A 65 26.11 -1.41 14.46
N GLY A 66 24.88 -1.71 14.90
CA GLY A 66 24.22 -1.02 16.02
C GLY A 66 23.81 0.42 15.71
N ALA A 67 24.02 0.93 14.49
CA ALA A 67 23.70 2.30 14.13
C ALA A 67 22.23 2.43 13.74
N PHE A 68 21.57 3.47 14.24
CA PHE A 68 20.23 3.82 13.78
C PHE A 68 20.30 4.39 12.37
N SER A 69 19.43 3.91 11.49
CA SER A 69 19.13 4.58 10.24
C SER A 69 17.64 4.49 9.93
N VAL A 70 17.09 5.54 9.30
CA VAL A 70 15.71 5.54 8.79
C VAL A 70 15.46 4.31 7.90
N ARG A 71 16.44 3.93 7.09
CA ARG A 71 16.41 2.72 6.26
C ARG A 71 16.19 1.46 7.10
N SER A 72 17.00 1.24 8.14
CA SER A 72 16.88 0.06 9.02
C SER A 72 15.58 0.04 9.81
N LEU A 73 15.04 1.21 10.19
CA LEU A 73 13.71 1.33 10.81
C LEU A 73 12.62 0.85 9.86
N TYR A 74 12.57 1.38 8.64
CA TYR A 74 11.58 0.93 7.65
C TYR A 74 11.74 -0.56 7.32
N SER A 75 12.97 -1.05 7.18
CA SER A 75 13.22 -2.49 6.97
C SER A 75 12.72 -3.36 8.14
N MET A 76 12.83 -2.90 9.39
CA MET A 76 12.27 -3.60 10.55
C MET A 76 10.74 -3.54 10.58
N MET A 77 10.14 -2.39 10.23
CA MET A 77 8.69 -2.24 10.14
C MET A 77 8.09 -3.06 9.00
N GLU A 78 8.86 -3.33 7.95
CA GLU A 78 8.55 -4.28 6.88
C GLU A 78 8.75 -5.75 7.32
N LEU A 79 8.18 -6.15 8.47
CA LEU A 79 8.06 -7.55 8.89
C LEU A 79 7.29 -8.35 7.82
N GLY A 80 8.02 -8.88 6.83
CA GLY A 80 7.46 -9.57 5.66
C GLY A 80 8.37 -9.68 4.44
N GLY A 81 9.62 -9.19 4.52
CA GLY A 81 10.50 -9.08 3.35
C GLY A 81 10.14 -7.83 2.55
N LEU A 82 11.12 -7.29 1.81
CA LEU A 82 10.98 -6.14 0.90
C LEU A 82 9.53 -5.99 0.47
N SER A 83 8.78 -5.04 1.03
CA SER A 83 7.40 -4.85 0.62
C SER A 83 7.49 -4.43 -0.84
N MET A 84 7.38 -5.40 -1.75
CA MET A 84 7.61 -5.16 -3.16
C MET A 84 6.52 -4.19 -3.57
N PHE A 85 6.91 -2.94 -3.80
CA PHE A 85 6.01 -1.88 -4.18
C PHE A 85 6.12 -1.71 -5.69
N PRO A 86 5.00 -1.61 -6.43
CA PRO A 86 5.02 -1.50 -7.88
C PRO A 86 5.46 -0.10 -8.37
N SER A 87 6.51 0.50 -7.77
CA SER A 87 7.02 1.85 -8.10
C SER A 87 7.38 1.96 -9.57
N GLU A 88 8.14 1.01 -10.10
CA GLU A 88 8.51 1.01 -11.52
C GLU A 88 7.29 0.96 -12.43
N ARG A 89 6.25 0.19 -12.05
CA ARG A 89 5.06 -0.01 -12.89
C ARG A 89 4.19 1.24 -12.91
N ILE A 90 4.11 1.95 -11.79
CA ILE A 90 3.34 3.18 -11.66
C ILE A 90 4.06 4.35 -12.32
N TRP A 91 5.32 4.57 -11.99
CA TRP A 91 6.02 5.81 -12.35
C TRP A 91 6.72 5.76 -13.72
N ARG A 92 7.03 4.57 -14.27
CA ARG A 92 7.62 4.47 -15.62
C ARG A 92 6.57 4.38 -16.73
N ALA A 93 5.29 4.22 -16.39
CA ALA A 93 4.20 4.23 -17.36
C ALA A 93 4.05 5.65 -17.95
N ARG A 94 3.81 5.72 -19.27
CA ARG A 94 3.65 7.01 -19.99
C ARG A 94 2.23 7.57 -19.82
N VAL A 95 1.81 7.78 -18.58
CA VAL A 95 0.49 8.34 -18.26
C VAL A 95 0.65 9.73 -17.61
N PRO A 96 -0.39 10.58 -17.62
CA PRO A 96 -0.35 11.84 -16.88
C PRO A 96 -0.04 11.61 -15.39
N PRO A 97 0.71 12.51 -14.71
CA PRO A 97 1.09 12.35 -13.31
C PRO A 97 -0.10 12.08 -12.36
N LYS A 98 -1.25 12.70 -12.61
CA LYS A 98 -2.49 12.46 -11.84
C LYS A 98 -2.97 11.00 -11.89
N VAL A 99 -2.79 10.34 -13.03
CA VAL A 99 -3.17 8.93 -13.24
C VAL A 99 -2.20 8.02 -12.50
N ALA A 100 -0.89 8.32 -12.57
CA ALA A 100 0.13 7.58 -11.83
C ALA A 100 -0.05 7.75 -10.30
N PHE A 101 -0.31 8.97 -9.83
CA PHE A 101 -0.56 9.26 -8.43
C PHE A 101 -1.79 8.51 -7.92
N PHE A 102 -2.89 8.51 -8.68
CA PHE A 102 -4.07 7.72 -8.35
C PHE A 102 -3.75 6.22 -8.21
N ALA A 103 -3.00 5.65 -9.16
CA ALA A 103 -2.61 4.24 -9.10
C ALA A 103 -1.70 3.94 -7.89
N TRP A 104 -0.84 4.88 -7.49
CA TRP A 104 -0.06 4.80 -6.26
C TRP A 104 -0.97 4.76 -5.03
N GLU A 105 -1.93 5.68 -4.89
CA GLU A 105 -2.89 5.66 -3.77
C GLU A 105 -3.73 4.38 -3.76
N ALA A 106 -4.16 3.91 -4.94
CA ALA A 106 -4.94 2.68 -5.08
C ALA A 106 -4.14 1.45 -4.63
N SER A 107 -2.84 1.40 -4.94
CA SER A 107 -1.97 0.29 -4.52
C SER A 107 -1.74 0.22 -3.00
N TRP A 108 -1.94 1.34 -2.28
CA TRP A 108 -1.96 1.38 -0.82
C TRP A 108 -3.35 1.15 -0.21
N GLY A 109 -4.38 0.99 -1.05
CA GLY A 109 -5.77 0.89 -0.61
C GLY A 109 -6.26 2.17 0.08
N LYS A 110 -5.75 3.34 -0.33
CA LYS A 110 -6.03 4.65 0.31
C LYS A 110 -6.96 5.57 -0.48
N VAL A 111 -7.44 5.12 -1.64
CA VAL A 111 -8.42 5.83 -2.45
C VAL A 111 -9.76 5.92 -1.71
N LEU A 112 -10.52 7.01 -1.90
CA LEU A 112 -11.78 7.32 -1.21
C LEU A 112 -12.98 6.43 -1.62
N THR A 113 -12.86 5.12 -1.48
CA THR A 113 -13.98 4.18 -1.56
C THR A 113 -14.88 4.27 -0.32
N GLN A 114 -16.08 3.70 -0.40
CA GLN A 114 -16.99 3.63 0.74
C GLN A 114 -16.38 2.88 1.94
N GLU A 115 -15.63 1.81 1.71
CA GLU A 115 -14.86 1.13 2.77
C GLU A 115 -13.92 2.10 3.51
N GLN A 116 -13.21 2.97 2.80
CA GLN A 116 -12.31 3.95 3.43
C GLN A 116 -13.06 5.04 4.18
N LEU A 117 -14.28 5.40 3.75
CA LEU A 117 -15.15 6.30 4.51
C LEU A 117 -15.64 5.63 5.81
N GLN A 118 -16.03 4.36 5.76
CA GLN A 118 -16.41 3.60 6.96
C GLN A 118 -15.25 3.52 7.96
N ARG A 119 -14.03 3.26 7.48
CA ARG A 119 -12.81 3.26 8.32
C ARG A 119 -12.49 4.61 8.96
N ARG A 120 -13.03 5.71 8.42
CA ARG A 120 -12.92 7.07 8.99
C ARG A 120 -14.07 7.42 9.93
N GLY A 121 -14.97 6.48 10.22
CA GLY A 121 -16.08 6.64 11.16
C GLY A 121 -17.41 7.08 10.53
N PHE A 122 -17.51 7.14 9.19
CA PHE A 122 -18.79 7.45 8.54
C PHE A 122 -19.71 6.23 8.54
N SER A 123 -20.94 6.40 9.03
CA SER A 123 -21.97 5.36 9.00
C SER A 123 -22.74 5.42 7.67
N LEU A 124 -22.40 4.53 6.74
CA LEU A 124 -23.07 4.38 5.45
C LEU A 124 -23.16 2.90 5.04
N ALA A 125 -24.15 2.59 4.20
CA ALA A 125 -24.27 1.27 3.58
C ALA A 125 -23.23 1.13 2.46
N ASN A 126 -22.26 0.23 2.65
CA ASN A 126 -21.22 -0.02 1.67
C ASN A 126 -21.76 -0.89 0.52
N ARG A 127 -21.87 -0.29 -0.66
CA ARG A 127 -22.34 -0.93 -1.89
C ARG A 127 -21.66 -0.25 -3.09
N CYS A 128 -20.96 -1.05 -3.89
CA CYS A 128 -20.24 -0.60 -5.08
C CYS A 128 -21.16 0.15 -6.05
N PHE A 129 -20.81 1.41 -6.35
CA PHE A 129 -21.60 2.27 -7.24
C PHE A 129 -21.67 1.76 -8.69
N LEU A 130 -20.80 0.83 -9.11
CA LEU A 130 -20.81 0.29 -10.46
C LEU A 130 -21.71 -0.95 -10.61
N CYS A 131 -21.57 -1.94 -9.72
CA CYS A 131 -22.32 -3.19 -9.82
C CYS A 131 -23.60 -3.19 -9.00
N LEU A 132 -23.68 -2.32 -7.98
CA LEU A 132 -24.76 -2.29 -7.01
C LEU A 132 -25.04 -3.65 -6.37
N SER A 133 -24.05 -4.54 -6.22
CA SER A 133 -24.26 -5.88 -5.67
C SER A 133 -23.34 -6.20 -4.49
N GLU A 134 -22.06 -5.86 -4.62
CA GLU A 134 -21.02 -6.17 -3.64
C GLU A 134 -20.57 -4.92 -2.89
N GLU A 135 -19.83 -5.10 -1.80
CA GLU A 135 -19.18 -4.02 -1.07
C GLU A 135 -18.12 -3.30 -1.92
N GLU A 136 -18.03 -1.98 -1.78
CA GLU A 136 -17.06 -1.17 -2.47
C GLU A 136 -15.71 -1.12 -1.73
N THR A 137 -14.85 -2.07 -2.10
CA THR A 137 -13.41 -2.00 -1.79
C THR A 137 -12.62 -1.52 -3.01
N VAL A 138 -11.38 -1.07 -2.81
CA VAL A 138 -10.50 -0.66 -3.92
C VAL A 138 -10.28 -1.83 -4.90
N ASP A 139 -10.04 -3.03 -4.36
CA ASP A 139 -9.79 -4.22 -5.15
C ASP A 139 -11.05 -4.70 -5.90
N HIS A 140 -12.22 -4.67 -5.24
CA HIS A 140 -13.48 -4.92 -5.93
C HIS A 140 -13.70 -3.91 -7.04
N LEU A 141 -13.65 -2.61 -6.73
CA LEU A 141 -13.95 -1.56 -7.69
C LEU A 141 -13.07 -1.64 -8.95
N LEU A 142 -11.75 -1.78 -8.75
CA LEU A 142 -10.77 -1.67 -9.83
C LEU A 142 -10.44 -2.98 -10.54
N LEU A 143 -10.74 -4.14 -9.93
CA LEU A 143 -10.40 -5.46 -10.49
C LEU A 143 -11.60 -6.39 -10.63
N HIS A 144 -12.38 -6.57 -9.55
CA HIS A 144 -13.31 -7.71 -9.45
C HIS A 144 -14.77 -7.38 -9.74
N CYS A 145 -15.14 -6.10 -9.77
CA CYS A 145 -16.46 -5.63 -10.12
C CYS A 145 -16.85 -6.15 -11.51
N ILE A 146 -18.07 -6.69 -11.65
CA ILE A 146 -18.52 -7.28 -12.91
C ILE A 146 -18.44 -6.29 -14.09
N LYS A 147 -18.72 -5.00 -13.85
CA LYS A 147 -18.62 -3.95 -14.85
C LYS A 147 -17.16 -3.66 -15.22
N THR A 148 -16.27 -3.64 -14.23
CA THR A 148 -14.83 -3.45 -14.43
C THR A 148 -14.19 -4.65 -15.13
N ARG A 149 -14.63 -5.88 -14.83
CA ARG A 149 -14.17 -7.11 -15.49
C ARG A 149 -14.45 -7.10 -17.00
N VAL A 150 -15.53 -6.47 -17.45
CA VAL A 150 -15.79 -6.28 -18.89
C VAL A 150 -14.64 -5.49 -19.55
N LEU A 151 -14.19 -4.38 -18.94
CA LEU A 151 -13.08 -3.58 -19.46
C LEU A 151 -11.76 -4.38 -19.49
N TRP A 152 -11.50 -5.17 -18.46
CA TRP A 152 -10.34 -6.05 -18.41
C TRP A 152 -10.38 -7.13 -19.50
N ASN A 153 -11.52 -7.78 -19.69
CA ASN A 153 -11.68 -8.78 -20.73
C ASN A 153 -11.50 -8.18 -22.12
N LEU A 154 -12.04 -6.98 -22.38
CA LEU A 154 -11.81 -6.26 -23.64
C LEU A 154 -10.32 -5.94 -23.85
N LEU A 155 -9.61 -5.54 -22.80
CA LEU A 155 -8.16 -5.33 -22.85
C LEU A 155 -7.42 -6.62 -23.17
N PHE A 156 -7.74 -7.72 -22.48
CA PHE A 156 -7.10 -9.02 -22.70
C PHE A 156 -7.34 -9.54 -24.12
N SER A 157 -8.56 -9.42 -24.63
CA SER A 157 -8.89 -9.71 -26.02
C SER A 157 -8.12 -8.82 -27.00
N LEU A 158 -7.99 -7.52 -26.70
CA LEU A 158 -7.25 -6.57 -27.54
C LEU A 158 -5.77 -6.94 -27.67
N PHE A 159 -5.14 -7.43 -26.60
CA PHE A 159 -3.74 -7.86 -26.62
C PHE A 159 -3.55 -9.35 -26.96
N GLY A 160 -4.64 -10.10 -27.16
CA GLY A 160 -4.59 -11.53 -27.48
C GLY A 160 -4.05 -12.40 -26.35
N ILE A 161 -4.30 -12.03 -25.09
CA ILE A 161 -3.74 -12.70 -23.90
C ILE A 161 -4.87 -13.28 -23.04
N SER A 162 -4.63 -14.44 -22.47
CA SER A 162 -5.40 -14.94 -21.32
C SER A 162 -4.69 -14.54 -20.04
N TRP A 163 -5.36 -13.80 -19.16
CA TRP A 163 -4.78 -13.29 -17.92
C TRP A 163 -5.76 -13.44 -16.76
N THR A 164 -5.22 -13.71 -15.58
CA THR A 164 -5.98 -13.79 -14.33
C THR A 164 -5.56 -12.63 -13.42
N LEU A 165 -6.51 -11.78 -13.05
CA LEU A 165 -6.26 -10.68 -12.11
C LEU A 165 -6.00 -11.23 -10.71
N SER A 166 -4.98 -10.69 -10.04
CA SER A 166 -4.67 -11.05 -8.66
C SER A 166 -5.72 -10.50 -7.69
N GLY A 167 -5.69 -10.97 -6.44
CA GLY A 167 -6.63 -10.53 -5.41
C GLY A 167 -6.58 -9.02 -5.10
N THR A 168 -5.43 -8.37 -5.29
CA THR A 168 -5.25 -6.94 -4.96
C THR A 168 -4.70 -6.11 -6.11
N VAL A 169 -4.95 -4.81 -6.09
CA VAL A 169 -4.36 -3.82 -7.02
C VAL A 169 -2.84 -3.86 -6.95
N LYS A 170 -2.27 -3.91 -5.74
CA LYS A 170 -0.82 -3.98 -5.52
C LYS A 170 -0.22 -5.21 -6.20
N THR A 171 -0.75 -6.40 -5.92
CA THR A 171 -0.24 -7.66 -6.49
C THR A 171 -0.47 -7.77 -7.99
N THR A 172 -1.57 -7.21 -8.49
CA THR A 172 -1.84 -7.12 -9.93
C THR A 172 -0.78 -6.27 -10.62
N LEU A 173 -0.47 -5.08 -10.10
CA LEU A 173 0.56 -4.21 -10.69
C LEU A 173 1.95 -4.83 -10.59
N LEU A 174 2.30 -5.49 -9.48
CA LEU A 174 3.57 -6.20 -9.34
C LEU A 174 3.74 -7.30 -10.39
N GLY A 175 2.69 -8.10 -10.60
CA GLY A 175 2.64 -9.16 -11.60
C GLY A 175 2.55 -8.64 -13.04
N TRP A 176 2.27 -7.35 -13.23
CA TRP A 176 2.05 -6.74 -14.55
C TRP A 176 3.35 -6.53 -15.32
N ASN A 177 4.00 -7.63 -15.68
CA ASN A 177 5.19 -7.61 -16.51
C ASN A 177 4.81 -7.63 -18.00
N GLY A 178 5.59 -6.94 -18.82
CA GLY A 178 5.44 -6.93 -20.28
C GLY A 178 6.57 -7.70 -20.97
N GLY A 179 7.10 -8.75 -20.33
CA GLY A 179 8.25 -9.50 -20.82
C GLY A 179 7.95 -10.30 -22.09
N PHE A 180 6.72 -10.81 -22.20
CA PHE A 180 6.22 -11.52 -23.38
C PHE A 180 5.80 -10.58 -24.52
N MET A 181 5.87 -9.25 -24.31
CA MET A 181 5.49 -8.27 -25.32
C MET A 181 6.69 -7.73 -26.09
N GLY A 182 6.55 -7.65 -27.42
CA GLY A 182 7.48 -6.90 -28.26
C GLY A 182 7.65 -5.46 -27.79
N LYS A 183 8.84 -4.87 -28.05
CA LYS A 183 9.23 -3.52 -27.59
C LYS A 183 8.17 -2.45 -27.93
N ARG A 184 7.47 -2.59 -29.05
CA ARG A 184 6.36 -1.72 -29.48
C ARG A 184 5.20 -1.80 -28.47
N ARG A 185 4.57 -2.98 -28.34
CA ARG A 185 3.34 -3.20 -27.56
C ARG A 185 3.52 -3.06 -26.04
N LYS A 186 4.75 -3.24 -25.56
CA LYS A 186 5.10 -3.13 -24.14
C LYS A 186 4.69 -1.81 -23.50
N LYS A 187 4.81 -0.68 -24.21
CA LYS A 187 4.46 0.65 -23.66
C LYS A 187 2.95 0.76 -23.40
N ALA A 188 2.11 0.37 -24.36
CA ALA A 188 0.66 0.39 -24.21
C ALA A 188 0.22 -0.55 -23.07
N TRP A 189 0.80 -1.75 -23.01
CA TRP A 189 0.52 -2.69 -21.92
C TRP A 189 0.88 -2.15 -20.55
N GLN A 190 2.01 -1.44 -20.41
CA GLN A 190 2.40 -0.82 -19.15
C GLN A 190 1.41 0.28 -18.71
N MET A 191 0.79 1.00 -19.65
CA MET A 191 -0.19 2.05 -19.35
C MET A 191 -1.59 1.50 -19.07
N ALA A 192 -1.96 0.39 -19.71
CA ALA A 192 -3.30 -0.19 -19.67
C ALA A 192 -3.94 -0.31 -18.27
N PRO A 193 -3.28 -0.90 -17.25
CA PRO A 193 -3.89 -1.02 -15.93
C PRO A 193 -4.21 0.35 -15.32
N LEU A 194 -3.30 1.32 -15.47
CA LEU A 194 -3.44 2.67 -14.94
C LEU A 194 -4.56 3.45 -15.65
N CYS A 195 -4.68 3.28 -16.97
CA CYS A 195 -5.77 3.85 -17.76
C CYS A 195 -7.13 3.28 -17.35
N ILE A 196 -7.23 1.97 -17.15
CA ILE A 196 -8.48 1.33 -16.67
C ILE A 196 -8.80 1.84 -15.27
N PHE A 197 -7.86 1.80 -14.34
CA PHE A 197 -8.05 2.27 -12.97
C PHE A 197 -8.60 3.69 -12.91
N TRP A 198 -7.99 4.60 -13.66
CA TRP A 198 -8.44 5.99 -13.71
C TRP A 198 -9.82 6.16 -14.37
N SER A 199 -10.11 5.39 -15.41
CA SER A 199 -11.42 5.45 -16.10
C SER A 199 -12.54 4.98 -15.20
N VAL A 200 -12.33 3.84 -14.55
CA VAL A 200 -13.26 3.24 -13.58
C VAL A 200 -13.49 4.20 -12.42
N TRP A 201 -12.42 4.82 -11.91
CA TRP A 201 -12.52 5.79 -10.82
C TRP A 201 -13.33 7.04 -11.20
N LYS A 202 -13.06 7.61 -12.38
CA LYS A 202 -13.85 8.75 -12.88
C LYS A 202 -15.33 8.39 -13.00
N GLU A 203 -15.64 7.23 -13.57
CA GLU A 203 -17.03 6.81 -13.75
C GLU A 203 -17.71 6.57 -12.40
N ARG A 204 -17.05 5.84 -11.50
CA ARG A 204 -17.56 5.64 -10.14
C ARG A 204 -17.87 6.97 -9.46
N ASN A 205 -16.97 7.95 -9.51
CA ASN A 205 -17.21 9.26 -8.89
C ASN A 205 -18.37 9.99 -9.55
N ARG A 206 -18.52 9.87 -10.87
CA ARG A 206 -19.66 10.43 -11.59
C ARG A 206 -20.99 9.83 -11.12
N LEU A 207 -21.05 8.53 -10.87
CA LEU A 207 -22.25 7.85 -10.33
C LEU A 207 -22.48 8.19 -8.84
N ALA A 208 -21.40 8.33 -8.06
CA ALA A 208 -21.50 8.67 -6.64
C ALA A 208 -22.00 10.10 -6.41
N PHE A 209 -21.71 11.02 -7.33
CA PHE A 209 -22.06 12.45 -7.24
C PHE A 209 -23.05 12.92 -8.30
N GLY A 210 -23.58 12.02 -9.12
CA GLY A 210 -24.48 12.31 -10.25
C GLY A 210 -25.63 11.32 -10.31
N ASP A 211 -26.77 11.75 -10.83
CA ASP A 211 -28.08 11.10 -10.66
C ASP A 211 -28.43 10.04 -11.73
N GLU A 212 -27.44 9.40 -12.36
CA GLU A 212 -27.69 8.50 -13.50
C GLU A 212 -26.98 7.15 -13.41
N ASP A 213 -27.66 6.08 -13.82
CA ASP A 213 -27.10 4.72 -13.87
C ASP A 213 -26.05 4.49 -14.99
N LEU A 214 -25.26 3.42 -14.81
CA LEU A 214 -24.26 2.94 -15.77
C LEU A 214 -24.90 2.11 -16.90
N SER A 215 -24.89 2.62 -18.14
CA SER A 215 -25.37 1.90 -19.33
C SER A 215 -24.24 1.19 -20.11
N LEU A 216 -24.60 0.17 -20.91
CA LEU A 216 -23.65 -0.52 -21.81
C LEU A 216 -22.97 0.44 -22.81
N GLN A 217 -23.71 1.43 -23.30
CA GLN A 217 -23.16 2.47 -24.18
C GLN A 217 -22.06 3.29 -23.49
N ARG A 218 -22.18 3.52 -22.18
CA ARG A 218 -21.16 4.21 -21.38
C ARG A 218 -19.93 3.35 -21.16
N LEU A 219 -20.10 2.07 -20.91
CA LEU A 219 -18.98 1.13 -20.88
C LEU A 219 -18.22 1.11 -22.21
N ASN A 220 -18.93 1.17 -23.33
CA ASN A 220 -18.30 1.33 -24.64
C ASN A 220 -17.54 2.66 -24.76
N ASN A 221 -18.10 3.79 -24.30
CA ASN A 221 -17.40 5.08 -24.30
C ASN A 221 -16.15 5.08 -23.41
N LEU A 222 -16.22 4.46 -22.23
CA LEU A 222 -15.08 4.27 -21.34
C LEU A 222 -14.01 3.41 -22.02
N TRP A 223 -14.42 2.32 -22.68
CA TRP A 223 -13.51 1.51 -23.49
C TRP A 223 -12.88 2.32 -24.61
N PHE A 224 -13.64 3.13 -25.35
CA PHE A 224 -13.09 4.00 -26.40
C PHE A 224 -12.11 5.02 -25.85
N TRP A 225 -12.37 5.57 -24.66
CA TRP A 225 -11.43 6.48 -24.00
C TRP A 225 -10.15 5.75 -23.58
N VAL A 226 -10.27 4.58 -22.93
CA VAL A 226 -9.11 3.74 -22.56
C VAL A 226 -8.30 3.39 -23.80
N ARG A 227 -8.97 2.92 -24.85
CA ARG A 227 -8.36 2.58 -26.14
C ARG A 227 -7.72 3.81 -26.79
N GLY A 228 -8.35 4.98 -26.70
CA GLY A 228 -7.81 6.26 -27.18
C GLY A 228 -6.54 6.67 -26.43
N SER A 229 -6.53 6.60 -25.10
CA SER A 229 -5.33 6.88 -24.29
C SER A 229 -4.20 5.87 -24.56
N LEU A 230 -4.52 4.64 -24.92
CA LEU A 230 -3.53 3.66 -25.38
C LEU A 230 -3.05 3.96 -26.81
N ALA A 231 -3.93 4.51 -27.64
CA ALA A 231 -3.70 4.84 -29.04
C ALA A 231 -3.07 6.21 -29.26
N GLU A 232 -3.07 7.15 -28.31
CA GLU A 232 -2.39 8.46 -28.42
C GLU A 232 -0.87 8.36 -28.64
N SER A 233 -0.29 7.15 -28.59
CA SER A 233 1.05 6.88 -29.14
C SER A 233 1.09 6.71 -30.66
N HIS A 234 -0.06 6.78 -31.34
CA HIS A 234 -0.31 6.54 -32.75
C HIS A 234 -1.34 7.54 -33.30
N SER A 235 -1.14 8.00 -34.53
CA SER A 235 -1.92 9.10 -35.13
C SER A 235 -3.34 8.70 -35.57
N SER A 236 -3.70 7.41 -35.62
CA SER A 236 -5.05 6.96 -35.99
C SER A 236 -5.44 5.59 -35.41
N LEU A 237 -6.74 5.31 -35.32
CA LEU A 237 -7.28 4.02 -34.87
C LEU A 237 -6.88 2.84 -35.76
N VAL A 238 -6.81 3.03 -37.08
CA VAL A 238 -6.36 2.01 -38.03
C VAL A 238 -4.89 1.70 -37.80
N SER A 239 -4.06 2.74 -37.63
CA SER A 239 -2.63 2.57 -37.33
C SER A 239 -2.38 1.88 -35.99
N PHE A 240 -3.30 2.00 -35.03
CA PHE A 240 -3.22 1.31 -33.74
C PHE A 240 -3.64 -0.16 -33.85
N VAL A 241 -4.67 -0.50 -34.62
CA VAL A 241 -5.13 -1.88 -34.82
C VAL A 241 -4.11 -2.67 -35.64
N ASP A 242 -3.60 -2.11 -36.74
CA ASP A 242 -2.53 -2.72 -37.54
C ASP A 242 -1.25 -2.90 -36.71
N TRP A 243 -0.98 -1.97 -35.79
CA TRP A 243 0.12 -2.05 -34.85
C TRP A 243 -0.03 -3.13 -33.77
N ILE A 244 -1.27 -3.46 -33.37
CA ILE A 244 -1.53 -4.58 -32.46
C ILE A 244 -1.41 -5.92 -33.19
N GLY A 245 -1.86 -5.97 -34.45
CA GLY A 245 -1.88 -7.18 -35.28
C GLY A 245 -0.54 -7.57 -35.92
N SER A 246 0.43 -6.65 -35.98
CA SER A 246 1.81 -6.87 -36.47
C SER A 246 2.79 -7.24 -35.35
#